data_AF-A0A953BHT1-F1
#
_entry.id   AF-A0A953BHT1-F1
#
_cell.length_a   1.000
_cell.length_b   1.000
_cell.length_c   1.000
_cell.angle_alpha   90.00
_cell.angle_beta   90.00
_cell.angle_gamma   90.00
#
_symmetry.space_group_name_H-M   'P 1'
#
loop_
_entity.id
_entity.type
_entity.pdbx_description
1 polymer ?
#
loop_
_entity_poly.entity_id
_entity_poly.type
_entity_poly.pdbx_seq_one_letter_code
_entity_poly.pdbx_strand_id
1 'polypeptide(L)'
;MHKRKDRTMRLLSLIVACTAASASADHFDIGALVSDGRIETWAADHTFGQYFNPERVFAGEMDMIAGSVVGDEPGFYFQNGTVFGGAFVGFNIRAALRVWDPLAPSNAPGTNFQVMPPSTLTFGDSVLGTVTTPTFDPPSPITGLQVLIPSMGVDFHFPMTLNNPAEGIFLVELELRTSLAGVQNSAPFWLVLNYGMDEPEHERAVDFVKEHIVPAPGTAAMLGLAALCLRRRRS
;
A
#
# COMPACT_ATOMS: atom_id res chain seq x y z
N MET A 1 -4.60 -62.05 -33.15
CA MET A 1 -5.44 -60.84 -33.36
C MET A 1 -5.99 -60.41 -32.00
N HIS A 2 -5.48 -59.31 -31.44
CA HIS A 2 -6.17 -57.99 -31.32
C HIS A 2 -7.22 -57.98 -30.18
N LYS A 3 -7.18 -57.14 -29.13
CA LYS A 3 -6.81 -55.71 -29.03
C LYS A 3 -6.42 -55.34 -27.58
N ARG A 4 -5.38 -54.51 -27.41
CA ARG A 4 -5.11 -53.72 -26.19
C ARG A 4 -6.21 -52.64 -26.05
N LYS A 5 -6.76 -52.47 -24.85
CA LYS A 5 -7.64 -51.34 -24.51
C LYS A 5 -6.78 -50.13 -24.15
N ASP A 6 -6.81 -49.11 -25.00
CA ASP A 6 -6.17 -47.83 -24.75
C ASP A 6 -6.89 -47.04 -23.65
N ARG A 7 -6.06 -46.43 -22.81
CA ARG A 7 -6.41 -45.53 -21.72
C ARG A 7 -6.89 -44.19 -22.29
N THR A 8 -7.93 -43.61 -21.71
CA THR A 8 -8.25 -42.19 -21.91
C THR A 8 -8.55 -41.59 -20.55
N MET A 9 -7.49 -41.14 -19.86
CA MET A 9 -7.60 -40.40 -18.61
C MET A 9 -7.92 -38.94 -18.99
N ARG A 10 -9.19 -38.56 -18.90
CA ARG A 10 -9.64 -37.18 -19.13
C ARG A 10 -9.28 -36.35 -17.90
N LEU A 11 -8.29 -35.47 -18.03
CA LEU A 11 -8.00 -34.44 -17.05
C LEU A 11 -9.12 -33.38 -17.17
N LEU A 12 -10.00 -33.28 -16.17
CA LEU A 12 -10.90 -32.14 -16.04
C LEU A 12 -10.11 -31.00 -15.38
N SER A 13 -9.78 -29.97 -16.16
CA SER A 13 -9.30 -28.70 -15.63
C SER A 13 -10.50 -27.93 -15.08
N LEU A 14 -10.57 -27.79 -13.75
CA LEU A 14 -11.55 -26.93 -13.09
C LEU A 14 -11.06 -25.49 -13.20
N ILE A 15 -11.69 -24.70 -14.07
CA ILE A 15 -11.49 -23.24 -14.12
C ILE A 15 -12.42 -22.63 -13.08
N VAL A 16 -11.84 -22.18 -11.96
CA VAL A 16 -12.56 -21.35 -10.99
C VAL A 16 -12.50 -19.92 -11.51
N ALA A 17 -13.62 -19.43 -12.05
CA ALA A 17 -13.79 -18.01 -12.34
C ALA A 17 -14.12 -17.31 -11.01
N CYS A 18 -13.13 -16.65 -10.40
CA CYS A 18 -13.39 -15.71 -9.32
C CYS A 18 -13.98 -14.44 -9.95
N THR A 19 -15.29 -14.26 -9.81
CA THR A 19 -15.90 -12.94 -9.98
C THR A 19 -15.49 -12.09 -8.78
N ALA A 20 -14.47 -11.25 -8.95
CA ALA A 20 -14.20 -10.18 -7.99
C ALA A 20 -15.39 -9.20 -8.07
N ALA A 21 -16.13 -9.07 -6.98
CA ALA A 21 -17.03 -7.93 -6.84
C ALA A 21 -16.14 -6.69 -6.72
N SER A 22 -16.28 -5.75 -7.66
CA SER A 22 -15.73 -4.41 -7.49
C SER A 22 -16.47 -3.77 -6.31
N ALA A 23 -15.87 -3.82 -5.13
CA ALA A 23 -16.19 -2.85 -4.09
C ALA A 23 -15.73 -1.49 -4.62
N SER A 24 -16.52 -0.42 -4.44
CA SER A 24 -15.99 0.93 -4.63
C SER A 24 -14.72 1.05 -3.81
N ALA A 25 -13.78 1.86 -4.27
CA ALA A 25 -12.60 2.22 -3.48
C ALA A 25 -13.08 3.00 -2.25
N ASP A 26 -13.55 2.30 -1.21
CA ASP A 26 -13.96 2.94 0.03
C ASP A 26 -12.73 3.63 0.64
N HIS A 27 -12.89 4.91 0.96
CA HIS A 27 -11.84 5.71 1.59
C HIS A 27 -11.72 5.28 3.06
N PHE A 28 -10.75 4.40 3.33
CA PHE A 28 -10.42 3.94 4.67
C PHE A 28 -9.17 4.63 5.19
N ASP A 29 -9.16 4.87 6.50
CA ASP A 29 -7.93 5.24 7.20
C ASP A 29 -7.00 4.04 7.32
N ILE A 30 -5.74 4.37 7.57
CA ILE A 30 -4.70 3.40 7.86
C ILE A 30 -4.80 3.03 9.34
N GLY A 31 -5.39 1.86 9.59
CA GLY A 31 -5.29 1.17 10.86
C GLY A 31 -3.98 0.38 10.97
N ALA A 32 -3.60 0.07 12.21
CA ALA A 32 -2.49 -0.82 12.48
C ALA A 32 -2.75 -1.76 13.67
N LEU A 33 -2.30 -3.00 13.52
CA LEU A 33 -2.21 -4.01 14.57
C LEU A 33 -0.77 -4.54 14.67
N VAL A 34 -0.46 -5.25 15.77
CA VAL A 34 0.79 -6.04 15.85
C VAL A 34 0.45 -7.51 15.73
N SER A 35 0.98 -8.16 14.70
CA SER A 35 0.82 -9.59 14.43
C SER A 35 2.20 -10.21 14.21
N ASP A 36 2.48 -11.33 14.88
CA ASP A 36 3.77 -12.02 14.84
C ASP A 36 5.01 -11.11 15.06
N GLY A 37 4.88 -10.14 15.96
CA GLY A 37 5.94 -9.19 16.29
C GLY A 37 6.22 -8.14 15.21
N ARG A 38 5.29 -7.92 14.28
CA ARG A 38 5.39 -6.94 13.19
C ARG A 38 4.12 -6.09 13.12
N ILE A 39 4.25 -4.84 12.68
CA ILE A 39 3.08 -4.02 12.35
C ILE A 39 2.37 -4.58 11.10
N GLU A 40 1.09 -4.84 11.20
CA GLU A 40 0.21 -5.15 10.07
C GLU A 40 -0.70 -3.93 9.83
N THR A 41 -0.80 -3.48 8.57
CA THR A 41 -1.69 -2.38 8.16
C THR A 41 -3.08 -2.92 7.87
N TRP A 42 -4.10 -2.16 8.28
CA TRP A 42 -5.51 -2.55 8.19
C TRP A 42 -6.34 -1.40 7.61
N ALA A 43 -7.40 -1.72 6.88
CA ALA A 43 -8.44 -0.76 6.54
C ALA A 43 -9.24 -0.44 7.81
N ALA A 44 -9.31 0.85 8.14
CA ALA A 44 -10.01 1.34 9.32
C ALA A 44 -11.09 2.35 8.95
N ASP A 45 -12.23 2.27 9.63
CA ASP A 45 -13.28 3.27 9.61
C ASP A 45 -13.28 3.99 10.95
N HIS A 46 -12.86 5.26 10.94
CA HIS A 46 -12.86 6.10 12.14
C HIS A 46 -14.27 6.45 12.62
N THR A 47 -15.27 6.48 11.72
CA THR A 47 -16.66 6.82 12.03
C THR A 47 -17.30 5.76 12.94
N PHE A 48 -17.10 4.49 12.63
CA PHE A 48 -17.59 3.38 13.46
C PHE A 48 -16.54 2.83 14.42
N GLY A 49 -15.29 3.27 14.29
CA GLY A 49 -14.16 2.81 15.08
C GLY A 49 -13.85 1.34 14.87
N GLN A 50 -13.90 0.87 13.63
CA GLN A 50 -13.76 -0.55 13.27
C GLN A 50 -12.60 -0.78 12.30
N TYR A 51 -11.96 -1.95 12.44
CA TYR A 51 -11.03 -2.46 11.44
C TYR A 51 -11.73 -3.58 10.66
N PHE A 52 -11.60 -3.58 9.34
CA PHE A 52 -12.30 -4.57 8.50
C PHE A 52 -11.40 -5.73 8.09
N ASN A 53 -10.28 -5.41 7.45
CA ASN A 53 -9.36 -6.38 6.88
C ASN A 53 -7.93 -5.82 6.82
N PRO A 54 -6.91 -6.71 6.77
CA PRO A 54 -5.58 -6.30 6.37
C PRO A 54 -5.66 -5.64 4.99
N GLU A 55 -5.03 -4.47 4.86
CA GLU A 55 -5.00 -3.66 3.64
C GLU A 55 -3.63 -3.02 3.51
N ARG A 56 -3.14 -2.92 2.27
CA ARG A 56 -1.84 -2.33 1.96
C ARG A 56 -1.95 -1.25 0.89
N VAL A 57 -3.13 -1.01 0.32
CA VAL A 57 -3.37 0.03 -0.68
C VAL A 57 -4.51 0.91 -0.20
N PHE A 58 -4.22 2.19 0.01
CA PHE A 58 -5.17 3.15 0.50
C PHE A 58 -5.33 4.27 -0.54
N ALA A 59 -6.58 4.58 -0.88
CA ALA A 59 -6.93 5.64 -1.82
C ALA A 59 -7.06 6.98 -1.08
N GLY A 60 -6.74 8.07 -1.78
CA GLY A 60 -6.93 9.42 -1.26
C GLY A 60 -7.10 10.42 -2.39
N GLU A 61 -7.71 11.55 -2.07
CA GLU A 61 -7.98 12.64 -3.00
C GLU A 61 -7.15 13.87 -2.63
N MET A 62 -6.76 14.64 -3.66
CA MET A 62 -6.07 15.91 -3.51
C MET A 62 -6.82 16.99 -4.28
N ASP A 63 -6.85 18.20 -3.73
CA ASP A 63 -7.56 19.33 -4.33
C ASP A 63 -6.71 20.61 -4.28
N MET A 64 -7.03 21.56 -5.16
CA MET A 64 -6.44 22.89 -5.23
C MET A 64 -7.05 23.79 -4.15
N ILE A 65 -6.31 24.04 -3.07
CA ILE A 65 -6.71 24.94 -1.99
C ILE A 65 -5.71 26.10 -1.91
N ALA A 66 -6.23 27.32 -2.09
CA ALA A 66 -5.45 28.56 -1.98
C ALA A 66 -4.16 28.60 -2.82
N GLY A 67 -4.16 27.95 -3.99
CA GLY A 67 -3.01 27.92 -4.91
C GLY A 67 -2.01 26.78 -4.66
N SER A 68 -2.30 25.88 -3.73
CA SER A 68 -1.54 24.67 -3.47
C SER A 68 -2.41 23.44 -3.68
N VAL A 69 -1.84 22.36 -4.23
CA VAL A 69 -2.52 21.06 -4.31
C VAL A 69 -2.24 20.29 -3.03
N VAL A 70 -3.29 20.04 -2.26
CA VAL A 70 -3.21 19.47 -0.92
C VAL A 70 -4.21 18.33 -0.74
N GLY A 71 -3.92 17.45 0.19
CA GLY A 71 -4.83 16.41 0.65
C GLY A 71 -4.46 16.00 2.07
N ASP A 72 -5.35 15.31 2.75
CA ASP A 72 -5.14 14.80 4.11
C ASP A 72 -5.66 13.37 4.27
N GLU A 73 -6.11 12.75 3.19
CA GLU A 73 -6.60 11.38 3.16
C GLU A 73 -5.66 10.43 2.39
N PRO A 74 -5.49 9.18 2.85
CA PRO A 74 -6.10 8.59 4.06
C PRO A 74 -5.47 9.10 5.36
N GLY A 75 -6.27 9.15 6.42
CA GLY A 75 -5.82 9.35 7.79
C GLY A 75 -5.19 8.11 8.43
N PHE A 76 -4.87 8.25 9.70
CA PHE A 76 -4.38 7.20 10.58
C PHE A 76 -5.34 7.05 11.76
N TYR A 77 -5.97 5.88 11.84
CA TYR A 77 -6.91 5.57 12.91
C TYR A 77 -6.37 4.48 13.83
N PHE A 78 -6.29 4.79 15.12
CA PHE A 78 -5.91 3.85 16.17
C PHE A 78 -7.01 3.77 17.22
N GLN A 79 -7.56 2.56 17.40
CA GLN A 79 -8.60 2.31 18.39
C GLN A 79 -8.13 2.56 19.83
N ASN A 80 -9.08 2.87 20.70
CA ASN A 80 -8.87 2.92 22.15
C ASN A 80 -8.32 1.58 22.68
N GLY A 81 -7.29 1.63 23.53
CA GLY A 81 -6.64 0.44 24.06
C GLY A 81 -5.72 -0.27 23.07
N THR A 82 -5.39 0.36 21.93
CA THR A 82 -4.40 -0.18 21.00
C THR A 82 -3.07 -0.47 21.70
N VAL A 83 -2.35 -1.48 21.20
CA VAL A 83 -1.01 -1.85 21.68
C VAL A 83 0.02 -0.72 21.53
N PHE A 84 -0.26 0.25 20.66
CA PHE A 84 0.58 1.43 20.44
C PHE A 84 0.39 2.53 21.49
N GLY A 85 -0.53 2.39 22.46
CA GLY A 85 -0.77 3.41 23.48
C GLY A 85 0.50 3.78 24.25
N GLY A 86 0.89 5.06 24.16
CA GLY A 86 2.12 5.60 24.75
C GLY A 86 3.37 5.48 23.88
N ALA A 87 3.27 4.88 22.69
CA ALA A 87 4.36 4.77 21.74
C ALA A 87 4.26 5.81 20.62
N PHE A 88 5.39 6.13 19.99
CA PHE A 88 5.40 6.84 18.73
C PHE A 88 5.11 5.85 17.61
N VAL A 89 4.20 6.22 16.70
CA VAL A 89 4.00 5.55 15.42
C VAL A 89 4.23 6.57 14.32
N GLY A 90 4.93 6.16 13.28
CA GLY A 90 5.23 7.00 12.13
C GLY A 90 5.48 6.14 10.90
N PHE A 91 6.01 6.77 9.85
CA PHE A 91 6.32 6.07 8.61
C PHE A 91 7.77 6.31 8.16
N ASN A 92 8.22 5.47 7.25
CA ASN A 92 9.37 5.68 6.39
C ASN A 92 8.89 5.82 4.94
N ILE A 93 9.51 6.69 4.17
CA ILE A 93 9.33 6.79 2.72
C ILE A 93 10.31 5.83 2.06
N ARG A 94 9.82 4.89 1.26
CA ARG A 94 10.65 3.83 0.66
C ARG A 94 11.15 4.12 -0.74
N ALA A 95 10.40 4.90 -1.51
CA ALA A 95 10.65 5.17 -2.91
C ALA A 95 10.36 6.63 -3.28
N ALA A 96 10.81 7.05 -4.46
CA ALA A 96 10.33 8.28 -5.07
C ALA A 96 8.84 8.17 -5.44
N LEU A 97 8.18 9.32 -5.55
CA LEU A 97 6.80 9.40 -6.05
C LEU A 97 6.73 8.77 -7.44
N ARG A 98 5.65 8.03 -7.72
CA ARG A 98 5.36 7.51 -9.07
C ARG A 98 4.06 8.08 -9.58
N VAL A 99 3.92 8.10 -10.89
CA VAL A 99 2.69 8.55 -11.57
C VAL A 99 2.11 7.43 -12.42
N TRP A 100 0.79 7.35 -12.41
CA TRP A 100 -0.02 6.47 -13.24
C TRP A 100 0.09 6.86 -14.72
N ASP A 101 0.16 5.87 -15.61
CA ASP A 101 0.07 6.07 -17.05
C ASP A 101 -1.26 5.50 -17.56
N PRO A 102 -2.24 6.36 -17.88
CA PRO A 102 -3.55 5.91 -18.33
C PRO A 102 -3.50 5.10 -19.64
N LEU A 103 -2.43 5.29 -20.44
CA LEU A 103 -2.23 4.61 -21.72
C LEU A 103 -1.51 3.28 -21.58
N ALA A 104 -0.86 3.02 -20.44
CA ALA A 104 -0.17 1.76 -20.21
C ALA A 104 -1.18 0.61 -20.02
N PRO A 105 -0.88 -0.61 -20.49
CA PRO A 105 -1.75 -1.77 -20.29
C PRO A 105 -1.94 -2.04 -18.79
N SER A 106 -3.19 -1.99 -18.30
CA SER A 106 -3.51 -2.22 -16.88
C SER A 106 -3.52 -3.70 -16.48
N ASN A 107 -3.37 -4.63 -17.42
CA ASN A 107 -3.44 -6.07 -17.19
C ASN A 107 -2.07 -6.77 -17.18
N ALA A 108 -0.98 -6.00 -17.10
CA ALA A 108 0.37 -6.54 -17.15
C ALA A 108 1.22 -5.97 -16.00
N PRO A 109 1.93 -6.83 -15.24
CA PRO A 109 2.82 -6.35 -14.20
C PRO A 109 3.97 -5.53 -14.81
N GLY A 110 4.39 -4.48 -14.10
CA GLY A 110 5.54 -3.65 -14.48
C GLY A 110 5.28 -2.67 -15.63
N THR A 111 4.03 -2.43 -16.02
CA THR A 111 3.68 -1.45 -17.07
C THR A 111 3.32 -0.08 -16.51
N ASN A 112 2.65 -0.03 -15.35
CA ASN A 112 2.19 1.20 -14.71
C ASN A 112 3.06 1.59 -13.51
N PHE A 113 2.98 2.86 -13.10
CA PHE A 113 3.78 3.46 -12.01
C PHE A 113 5.31 3.32 -12.20
N GLN A 114 5.79 3.24 -13.44
CA GLN A 114 7.22 3.13 -13.74
C GLN A 114 7.92 4.49 -13.77
N VAL A 115 7.17 5.57 -13.98
CA VAL A 115 7.70 6.93 -14.16
C VAL A 115 7.77 7.65 -12.81
N MET A 116 8.92 8.29 -12.54
CA MET A 116 9.06 9.30 -11.49
C MET A 116 8.75 10.67 -12.10
N PRO A 117 7.66 11.34 -11.72
CA PRO A 117 7.36 12.67 -12.22
C PRO A 117 8.35 13.70 -11.63
N PRO A 118 8.44 14.92 -12.19
CA PRO A 118 9.12 16.05 -11.55
C PRO A 118 8.49 16.47 -10.22
N SER A 119 7.22 16.11 -10.00
CA SER A 119 6.47 16.37 -8.78
C SER A 119 6.98 15.52 -7.61
N THR A 120 6.90 16.05 -6.41
CA THR A 120 7.16 15.33 -5.16
C THR A 120 6.03 15.56 -4.18
N LEU A 121 5.87 14.68 -3.20
CA LEU A 121 4.85 14.83 -2.16
C LEU A 121 5.52 15.21 -0.84
N THR A 122 5.09 16.30 -0.22
CA THR A 122 5.48 16.70 1.13
C THR A 122 4.41 16.29 2.12
N PHE A 123 4.81 15.59 3.17
CA PHE A 123 3.98 15.31 4.35
C PHE A 123 4.31 16.31 5.47
N GLY A 124 3.29 16.72 6.21
CA GLY A 124 3.38 17.55 7.41
C GLY A 124 3.22 19.04 7.16
N ASP A 125 3.48 19.81 8.21
CA ASP A 125 3.30 21.25 8.26
C ASP A 125 4.37 21.92 9.15
N SER A 126 4.19 23.20 9.47
CA SER A 126 5.12 23.94 10.32
C SER A 126 5.11 23.51 11.80
N VAL A 127 4.09 22.77 12.24
CA VAL A 127 3.92 22.31 13.62
C VAL A 127 4.59 20.95 13.83
N LEU A 128 4.35 20.00 12.92
CA LEU A 128 4.89 18.64 12.97
C LEU A 128 6.27 18.51 12.32
N GLY A 129 6.66 19.52 11.56
CA GLY A 129 7.75 19.44 10.60
C GLY A 129 7.30 18.78 9.30
N THR A 130 8.20 18.80 8.31
CA THR A 130 7.90 18.30 6.97
C THR A 130 8.90 17.26 6.51
N VAL A 131 8.43 16.29 5.73
CA VAL A 131 9.27 15.34 4.99
C VAL A 131 8.76 15.22 3.56
N THR A 132 9.66 15.20 2.58
CA THR A 132 9.32 15.17 1.16
C THR A 132 9.81 13.89 0.52
N THR A 133 9.00 13.28 -0.36
CA THR A 133 9.43 12.14 -1.16
C THR A 133 10.66 12.52 -2.01
N PRO A 134 11.67 11.65 -2.14
CA PRO A 134 12.84 11.95 -2.94
C PRO A 134 12.49 11.98 -4.43
N THR A 135 13.36 12.61 -5.23
CA THR A 135 13.24 12.64 -6.70
C THR A 135 13.79 11.39 -7.39
N PHE A 136 14.40 10.48 -6.64
CA PHE A 136 14.93 9.19 -7.08
C PHE A 136 14.80 8.16 -5.94
N ASP A 137 14.80 6.87 -6.27
CA ASP A 137 14.70 5.83 -5.24
C ASP A 137 15.92 5.88 -4.30
N PRO A 138 15.71 6.04 -3.00
CA PRO A 138 16.80 6.10 -2.06
C PRO A 138 17.37 4.68 -1.85
N PRO A 139 18.68 4.55 -1.57
CA PRO A 139 19.28 3.23 -1.28
C PRO A 139 18.78 2.62 0.03
N SER A 140 18.11 3.41 0.88
CA SER A 140 17.49 3.01 2.13
C SER A 140 16.26 3.87 2.41
N PRO A 141 15.24 3.37 3.12
CA PRO A 141 14.07 4.18 3.47
C PRO A 141 14.45 5.47 4.22
N ILE A 142 13.75 6.56 3.91
CA ILE A 142 13.90 7.87 4.56
C ILE A 142 12.94 7.92 5.74
N THR A 143 13.47 8.23 6.93
CA THR A 143 12.64 8.40 8.13
C THR A 143 11.65 9.55 7.95
N GLY A 144 10.36 9.22 7.98
CA GLY A 144 9.27 10.19 7.91
C GLY A 144 8.83 10.70 9.28
N LEU A 145 7.66 11.34 9.30
CA LEU A 145 7.07 11.90 10.52
C LEU A 145 6.58 10.79 11.47
N GLN A 146 6.36 11.15 12.74
CA GLN A 146 5.78 10.28 13.74
C GLN A 146 4.91 11.09 14.72
N VAL A 147 3.92 10.43 15.29
CA VAL A 147 3.01 10.99 16.30
C VAL A 147 2.96 10.07 17.51
N LEU A 148 2.75 10.66 18.69
CA LEU A 148 2.51 9.89 19.91
C LEU A 148 1.08 9.36 19.86
N ILE A 149 0.90 8.05 19.98
CA ILE A 149 -0.42 7.43 20.04
C ILE A 149 -0.89 7.42 21.50
N PRO A 150 -1.92 8.20 21.88
CA PRO A 150 -2.44 8.16 23.24
C PRO A 150 -3.19 6.84 23.49
N SER A 151 -3.23 6.38 24.73
CA SER A 151 -3.91 5.12 25.09
C SER A 151 -5.41 5.11 24.78
N MET A 152 -6.03 6.28 24.69
CA MET A 152 -7.44 6.45 24.34
C MET A 152 -7.74 6.29 22.84
N GLY A 153 -6.72 6.03 22.01
CA GLY A 153 -6.85 6.01 20.55
C GLY A 153 -6.73 7.42 19.96
N VAL A 154 -6.52 7.48 18.66
CA VAL A 154 -6.40 8.74 17.91
C VAL A 154 -6.87 8.53 16.49
N ASP A 155 -7.48 9.57 15.95
CA ASP A 155 -7.74 9.76 14.53
C ASP A 155 -6.91 10.97 14.09
N PHE A 156 -5.98 10.77 13.17
CA PHE A 156 -4.97 11.76 12.83
C PHE A 156 -4.60 11.72 11.35
N HIS A 157 -4.56 12.90 10.74
CA HIS A 157 -4.25 13.06 9.33
C HIS A 157 -2.95 13.85 9.16
N PHE A 158 -2.02 13.33 8.36
CA PHE A 158 -0.86 14.12 7.95
C PHE A 158 -1.28 15.01 6.77
N PRO A 159 -1.14 16.34 6.88
CA PRO A 159 -1.29 17.19 5.71
C PRO A 159 -0.31 16.76 4.63
N MET A 160 -0.79 16.69 3.39
CA MET A 160 0.00 16.37 2.21
C MET A 160 -0.06 17.53 1.24
N THR A 161 1.06 17.82 0.58
CA THR A 161 1.16 18.85 -0.45
C THR A 161 1.92 18.30 -1.65
N LEU A 162 1.31 18.38 -2.83
CA LEU A 162 1.93 18.01 -4.09
C LEU A 162 2.74 19.20 -4.61
N ASN A 163 4.06 19.06 -4.64
CA ASN A 163 4.98 20.08 -5.14
C ASN A 163 5.10 19.98 -6.66
N ASN A 164 5.19 21.12 -7.34
CA ASN A 164 5.17 21.21 -8.81
C ASN A 164 3.99 20.40 -9.40
N PRO A 165 2.74 20.72 -9.02
CA PRO A 165 1.61 19.87 -9.30
C PRO A 165 1.32 19.80 -10.81
N ALA A 166 1.02 18.58 -11.26
CA ALA A 166 0.39 18.28 -12.53
C ALA A 166 -0.75 17.29 -12.25
N GLU A 167 -1.83 17.35 -13.01
CA GLU A 167 -2.93 16.37 -12.88
C GLU A 167 -2.39 14.95 -13.09
N GLY A 168 -2.90 14.01 -12.30
CA GLY A 168 -2.49 12.62 -12.35
C GLY A 168 -2.87 11.84 -11.09
N ILE A 169 -2.72 10.52 -11.17
CA ILE A 169 -2.80 9.63 -10.02
C ILE A 169 -1.38 9.25 -9.60
N PHE A 170 -1.07 9.45 -8.33
CA PHE A 170 0.26 9.29 -7.77
C PHE A 170 0.33 8.10 -6.82
N LEU A 171 1.45 7.41 -6.82
CA LEU A 171 1.73 6.29 -5.93
C LEU A 171 2.88 6.64 -4.99
N VAL A 172 2.63 6.50 -3.69
CA VAL A 172 3.62 6.64 -2.63
C VAL A 172 3.85 5.28 -1.98
N GLU A 173 5.09 4.83 -1.84
CA GLU A 173 5.44 3.63 -1.08
C GLU A 173 5.98 4.00 0.31
N LEU A 174 5.29 3.51 1.35
CA LEU A 174 5.56 3.77 2.74
C LEU A 174 5.80 2.48 3.53
N GLU A 175 6.32 2.60 4.75
CA GLU A 175 6.37 1.53 5.74
C GLU A 175 6.14 2.12 7.13
N LEU A 176 5.26 1.51 7.93
CA LEU A 176 5.02 1.95 9.31
C LEU A 176 6.12 1.49 10.23
N ARG A 177 6.44 2.33 11.20
CA ARG A 177 7.42 2.09 12.25
C ARG A 177 6.86 2.52 13.60
N THR A 178 7.38 1.92 14.66
CA THR A 178 6.98 2.27 16.02
C THR A 178 8.19 2.35 16.95
N SER A 179 8.06 3.09 18.05
CA SER A 179 9.02 3.07 19.16
C SER A 179 8.81 1.89 20.12
N LEU A 180 7.79 1.04 19.93
CA LEU A 180 7.60 -0.16 20.76
C LEU A 180 8.78 -1.12 20.57
N ALA A 181 9.43 -1.48 21.68
CA ALA A 181 10.55 -2.42 21.66
C ALA A 181 10.10 -3.81 21.20
N GLY A 182 10.89 -4.43 20.31
CA GLY A 182 10.63 -5.78 19.81
C GLY A 182 9.57 -5.87 18.71
N VAL A 183 8.95 -4.75 18.30
CA VAL A 183 8.02 -4.71 17.17
C VAL A 183 8.76 -4.29 15.90
N GLN A 184 8.65 -5.09 14.85
CA GLN A 184 9.21 -4.81 13.54
C GLN A 184 8.32 -3.86 12.75
N ASN A 185 8.94 -3.05 11.89
CA ASN A 185 8.24 -2.21 10.92
C ASN A 185 7.28 -3.04 10.04
N SER A 186 6.26 -2.40 9.48
CA SER A 186 5.30 -3.08 8.61
C SER A 186 5.94 -3.64 7.34
N ALA A 187 5.19 -4.44 6.59
CA ALA A 187 5.49 -4.57 5.17
C ALA A 187 5.24 -3.22 4.46
N PRO A 188 5.80 -2.98 3.26
CA PRO A 188 5.46 -1.79 2.48
C PRO A 188 3.95 -1.63 2.31
N PHE A 189 3.43 -0.42 2.30
CA PHE A 189 2.06 -0.14 1.91
C PHE A 189 2.06 1.10 1.03
N TRP A 190 0.94 1.35 0.36
CA TRP A 190 0.86 2.33 -0.71
C TRP A 190 -0.30 3.28 -0.51
N LEU A 191 -0.04 4.56 -0.81
CA LEU A 191 -1.08 5.56 -1.02
C LEU A 191 -1.25 5.76 -2.52
N VAL A 192 -2.49 5.72 -2.99
CA VAL A 192 -2.87 6.02 -4.38
C VAL A 192 -3.66 7.31 -4.35
N LEU A 193 -2.99 8.42 -4.65
CA LEU A 193 -3.52 9.77 -4.50
C LEU A 193 -3.95 10.31 -5.84
N ASN A 194 -5.21 10.70 -5.97
CA ASN A 194 -5.73 11.32 -7.18
C ASN A 194 -5.65 12.85 -7.09
N TYR A 195 -5.25 13.48 -8.19
CA TYR A 195 -5.38 14.92 -8.38
C TYR A 195 -5.87 15.19 -9.80
N GLY A 196 -7.15 15.51 -9.94
CA GLY A 196 -7.75 15.95 -11.21
C GLY A 196 -8.04 14.85 -12.22
N MET A 197 -7.87 13.57 -11.90
CA MET A 197 -8.35 12.46 -12.73
C MET A 197 -9.77 12.05 -12.32
N ASP A 198 -10.47 11.33 -13.20
CA ASP A 198 -11.82 10.82 -12.91
C ASP A 198 -11.79 9.58 -12.00
N GLU A 199 -12.82 9.44 -11.17
CA GLU A 199 -12.97 8.34 -10.20
C GLU A 199 -12.75 6.94 -10.81
N PRO A 200 -13.34 6.59 -11.98
CA PRO A 200 -13.13 5.25 -12.55
C PRO A 200 -11.67 4.96 -12.91
N GLU A 201 -10.89 6.00 -13.22
CA GLU A 201 -9.48 5.87 -13.53
C GLU A 201 -8.64 5.73 -12.25
N HIS A 202 -9.04 6.41 -11.17
CA HIS A 202 -8.43 6.24 -9.85
C HIS A 202 -8.69 4.83 -9.30
N GLU A 203 -9.92 4.33 -9.39
CA GLU A 203 -10.26 2.94 -9.05
C GLU A 203 -9.39 1.94 -9.84
N ARG A 204 -9.22 2.17 -11.16
CA ARG A 204 -8.36 1.34 -12.01
C ARG A 204 -6.90 1.34 -11.55
N ALA A 205 -6.39 2.49 -11.11
CA ALA A 205 -5.05 2.60 -10.58
C ALA A 205 -4.90 1.89 -9.22
N VAL A 206 -5.88 2.00 -8.33
CA VAL A 206 -5.94 1.28 -7.04
C VAL A 206 -5.91 -0.22 -7.27
N ASP A 207 -6.77 -0.73 -8.16
CA ASP A 207 -6.83 -2.15 -8.50
C ASP A 207 -5.51 -2.64 -9.09
N PHE A 208 -4.88 -1.85 -9.97
CA PHE A 208 -3.58 -2.20 -10.51
C PHE A 208 -2.53 -2.41 -9.42
N VAL A 209 -2.47 -1.52 -8.41
CA VAL A 209 -1.53 -1.65 -7.29
C VAL A 209 -1.81 -2.92 -6.51
N LYS A 210 -3.10 -3.17 -6.17
CA LYS A 210 -3.53 -4.36 -5.43
C LYS A 210 -3.16 -5.67 -6.15
N GLU A 211 -3.33 -5.71 -7.46
CA GLU A 211 -3.11 -6.91 -8.27
C GLU A 211 -1.65 -7.16 -8.66
N HIS A 212 -0.88 -6.08 -8.92
CA HIS A 212 0.41 -6.19 -9.60
C HIS A 212 1.61 -5.70 -8.78
N ILE A 213 1.40 -4.82 -7.80
CA ILE A 213 2.48 -4.22 -7.00
C ILE A 213 2.55 -4.85 -5.62
N VAL A 214 1.41 -5.05 -4.94
CA VAL A 214 1.39 -5.66 -3.61
C VAL A 214 1.94 -7.09 -3.69
N PRO A 215 3.05 -7.42 -2.98
CA PRO A 215 3.56 -8.77 -3.00
C PRO A 215 2.53 -9.75 -2.41
N ALA A 216 2.11 -10.73 -3.21
CA ALA A 216 1.21 -11.77 -2.74
C ALA A 216 1.85 -12.50 -1.54
N PRO A 217 1.13 -12.69 -0.41
CA PRO A 217 1.66 -13.26 0.82
C PRO A 217 2.42 -14.59 0.65
N GLY A 218 2.07 -15.38 -0.37
CA GLY A 218 2.68 -16.68 -0.64
C GLY A 218 3.94 -16.69 -1.52
N THR A 219 4.27 -15.60 -2.23
CA THR A 219 5.40 -15.60 -3.17
C THR A 219 6.74 -15.74 -2.45
N ALA A 220 6.89 -15.16 -1.26
CA ALA A 220 8.06 -15.33 -0.41
C ALA A 220 8.26 -16.79 0.05
N ALA A 221 7.17 -17.47 0.43
CA ALA A 221 7.22 -18.88 0.84
C ALA A 221 7.63 -19.80 -0.32
N MET A 222 7.14 -19.53 -1.53
CA MET A 222 7.48 -20.30 -2.72
C MET A 222 8.94 -20.11 -3.16
N LEU A 223 9.50 -18.89 -3.07
CA LEU A 223 10.92 -18.65 -3.31
C LEU A 223 11.80 -19.36 -2.27
N GLY A 224 11.39 -19.37 -1.00
CA GLY A 224 12.06 -20.12 0.06
C GLY A 224 12.10 -21.64 -0.22
N LEU A 225 10.98 -22.22 -0.64
CA LEU A 225 10.89 -23.64 -1.01
C LEU A 225 11.74 -23.97 -2.26
N ALA A 226 11.74 -23.09 -3.27
CA ALA A 226 12.56 -23.25 -4.47
C ALA A 226 14.06 -23.24 -4.13
N ALA A 227 14.50 -22.31 -3.26
CA ALA A 227 15.88 -22.25 -2.77
C ALA A 227 16.30 -23.51 -2.01
N LEU A 228 15.40 -24.06 -1.16
CA LEU A 228 15.65 -25.31 -0.43
C LEU A 228 15.76 -26.52 -1.38
N CYS A 229 14.91 -26.58 -2.42
CA CYS A 229 14.97 -27.65 -3.42
C CYS A 229 16.27 -27.60 -4.25
N LEU A 230 16.74 -26.39 -4.59
CA LEU A 230 18.01 -26.20 -5.30
C LEU A 230 19.22 -26.54 -4.43
N ARG A 231 19.18 -26.26 -3.12
CA ARG A 231 20.25 -26.63 -2.18
C ARG A 231 20.40 -28.15 -2.04
N ARG A 232 19.27 -28.87 -1.98
CA ARG A 232 19.27 -30.34 -1.84
C ARG A 232 19.79 -31.08 -3.08
N ARG A 233 19.78 -30.44 -4.25
CA ARG A 233 20.36 -31.00 -5.49
C ARG A 233 21.88 -30.86 -5.60
N ARG A 234 22.50 -30.06 -4.72
CA ARG A 234 23.95 -29.81 -4.72
C ARG A 234 24.68 -30.52 -3.58
N SER A 235 23.99 -31.34 -2.80
CA SER A 235 24.54 -32.24 -1.78
C SER A 235 24.42 -33.68 -2.27
#